data_AF-A0A4R5LSN8-F1
#
_entry.id   AF-A0A4R5LSN8-F1
#
_cell.length_a   1.000
_cell.length_b   1.000
_cell.length_c   1.000
_cell.angle_alpha   90.00
_cell.angle_beta   90.00
_cell.angle_gamma   90.00
#
_symmetry.space_group_name_H-M   'P 1'
#
loop_
_entity.id
_entity.type
_entity.pdbx_description
1 polymer ?
#
loop_
_entity_poly.entity_id
_entity_poly.type
_entity_poly.pdbx_seq_one_letter_code
_entity_poly.pdbx_strand_id
1 'polypeptide(L)'
;MLKKVLLFVLAAPVALLLGLNLWGALTLGSHEPDPAAVRDPAANRVVMVFGATGSVGDGLLKAAMADPAVEKIYAVTRRMSPRLEAGERTGRVQVIQQQDFTDYANIAEELAAVNTVLWGLGTSSIGMEPELYRHIHVDFPLAFVEQWLAVRQQGPMAFHYVTGMGTGEDQSAQWAKDKGSAERRIAEMSRGTGLRSFGHRSGWIMPTAENANAGMYLGEILLKPGHLVIRGIDLGRAMLEISARTDELASGSLIDNKDAIDYAAAYRAYRGI
;
A
#
# COMPACT_ATOMS: atom_id res chain seq x y z
N MET A 1 -14.89 -19.32 42.28
CA MET A 1 -14.39 -18.07 41.65
C MET A 1 -13.35 -18.35 40.55
N LEU A 2 -12.29 -19.11 40.83
CA LEU A 2 -11.20 -19.41 39.89
C LEU A 2 -11.64 -20.01 38.54
N LYS A 3 -12.59 -20.96 38.53
CA LYS A 3 -13.13 -21.55 37.29
C LYS A 3 -13.84 -20.54 36.39
N LYS A 4 -14.57 -19.57 36.95
CA LYS A 4 -15.29 -18.54 36.17
C LYS A 4 -14.32 -17.50 35.60
N VAL A 5 -13.28 -17.14 36.36
CA VAL A 5 -12.20 -16.26 35.90
C VAL A 5 -11.41 -16.92 34.77
N LEU A 6 -11.05 -18.20 34.92
CA LEU A 6 -10.34 -18.97 33.89
C LEU A 6 -11.19 -19.11 32.61
N LEU A 7 -12.49 -19.38 32.74
CA LEU A 7 -13.40 -19.45 31.59
C LEU A 7 -13.51 -18.11 30.87
N PHE A 8 -13.57 -17.00 31.60
CA PHE A 8 -13.65 -15.65 31.03
C PHE A 8 -12.34 -15.23 30.33
N VAL A 9 -11.19 -15.51 30.95
CA VAL A 9 -9.86 -15.24 30.37
C VAL A 9 -9.65 -16.02 29.07
N LEU A 10 -10.21 -17.22 28.95
CA LEU A 10 -10.15 -18.02 27.72
C LEU A 10 -11.22 -17.63 26.68
N ALA A 11 -12.41 -17.23 27.13
CA ALA A 11 -13.53 -16.89 26.23
C ALA A 11 -13.43 -15.49 25.63
N ALA A 12 -12.87 -14.51 26.36
CA ALA A 12 -12.81 -13.12 25.91
C ALA A 12 -11.97 -12.92 24.63
N PRO A 13 -10.77 -13.52 24.48
CA PRO A 13 -10.00 -13.43 23.23
C PRO A 13 -10.73 -14.09 22.05
N VAL A 14 -11.41 -15.21 22.29
CA VAL A 14 -12.20 -15.90 21.26
C VAL A 14 -13.38 -15.04 20.82
N ALA A 15 -14.13 -14.48 21.76
CA ALA A 15 -15.24 -13.58 21.47
C ALA A 15 -14.78 -12.32 20.72
N LEU A 16 -13.64 -11.75 21.10
CA LEU A 16 -13.04 -10.63 20.38
C LEU A 16 -12.66 -11.00 18.95
N LEU A 17 -12.01 -12.15 18.74
CA LEU A 17 -11.66 -12.63 17.40
C LEU A 17 -12.91 -12.86 16.54
N LEU A 18 -13.94 -13.50 17.09
CA LEU A 18 -15.22 -13.69 16.39
C LEU A 18 -15.87 -12.34 16.05
N GLY A 19 -15.88 -11.39 16.98
CA GLY A 19 -16.41 -10.05 16.78
C GLY A 19 -15.66 -9.28 15.69
N LEU A 20 -14.33 -9.30 15.70
CA LEU A 20 -13.50 -8.68 14.67
C LEU A 20 -13.77 -9.28 13.29
N ASN A 21 -13.83 -10.61 13.19
CA ASN A 21 -14.09 -11.27 11.92
C ASN A 21 -15.50 -11.00 11.40
N LEU A 22 -16.51 -11.03 12.28
CA LEU A 22 -17.88 -10.69 11.91
C LEU A 22 -17.98 -9.23 11.44
N TRP A 23 -17.36 -8.30 12.16
CA TRP A 23 -17.33 -6.89 11.77
C TRP A 23 -16.68 -6.72 10.39
N GLY A 24 -15.46 -7.23 10.19
CA GLY A 24 -14.76 -7.10 8.92
C GLY A 24 -15.52 -7.72 7.74
N ALA A 25 -16.14 -8.89 7.94
CA ALA A 25 -16.96 -9.53 6.91
C ALA A 25 -18.24 -8.74 6.55
N LEU A 26 -18.78 -7.96 7.47
CA LEU A 26 -20.00 -7.18 7.25
C LEU A 26 -19.73 -5.76 6.75
N THR A 27 -18.54 -5.20 6.98
CA THR A 27 -18.27 -3.77 6.73
C THR A 27 -17.21 -3.49 5.69
N LEU A 28 -16.38 -4.46 5.30
CA LEU A 28 -15.37 -4.28 4.26
C LEU A 28 -15.89 -4.73 2.90
N GLY A 29 -15.37 -4.15 1.82
CA GLY A 29 -15.72 -4.44 0.44
C GLY A 29 -16.68 -3.40 -0.13
N SER A 30 -16.11 -2.33 -0.68
CA SER A 30 -16.84 -1.25 -1.36
C SER A 30 -16.63 -1.24 -2.88
N HIS A 31 -15.62 -1.95 -3.35
CA HIS A 31 -15.21 -2.02 -4.75
C HIS A 31 -15.03 -3.47 -5.18
N GLU A 32 -15.68 -3.86 -6.28
CA GLU A 32 -15.52 -5.17 -6.88
C GLU A 32 -14.86 -5.05 -8.26
N PRO A 33 -13.79 -5.82 -8.54
CA PRO A 33 -13.13 -5.76 -9.84
C PRO A 33 -14.06 -6.22 -10.97
N ASP A 34 -14.30 -5.38 -11.97
CA ASP A 34 -15.07 -5.72 -13.16
C ASP A 34 -14.29 -6.74 -14.00
N PRO A 35 -14.81 -7.97 -14.21
CA PRO A 35 -14.14 -8.97 -15.03
C PRO A 35 -13.87 -8.52 -16.48
N ALA A 36 -14.67 -7.58 -16.99
CA ALA A 36 -14.59 -7.03 -18.35
C ALA A 36 -13.71 -5.77 -18.45
N ALA A 37 -13.13 -5.27 -17.36
CA ALA A 37 -12.34 -4.04 -17.40
C ALA A 37 -11.15 -4.16 -18.37
N VAL A 38 -11.02 -3.13 -19.21
CA VAL A 38 -9.88 -2.98 -20.12
C VAL A 38 -8.63 -2.69 -19.29
N ARG A 39 -7.53 -3.32 -19.68
CA ARG A 39 -6.22 -3.12 -19.06
C ARG A 39 -5.29 -2.38 -20.01
N ASP A 40 -4.69 -1.30 -19.53
CA ASP A 40 -3.61 -0.62 -20.23
C ASP A 40 -2.28 -1.36 -19.97
N PRO A 41 -1.64 -1.95 -20.99
CA PRO A 41 -0.38 -2.67 -20.82
C PRO A 41 0.80 -1.76 -20.44
N ALA A 42 0.70 -0.44 -20.64
CA ALA A 42 1.74 0.51 -20.29
C ALA A 42 1.63 1.06 -18.86
N ALA A 43 0.51 0.83 -18.17
CA ALA A 43 0.26 1.40 -16.83
C ALA A 43 1.31 1.05 -15.78
N ASN A 44 1.91 -0.14 -15.88
CA ASN A 44 2.91 -0.63 -14.92
C ASN A 44 4.30 -0.78 -15.53
N ARG A 45 4.56 -0.20 -16.70
CA ARG A 45 5.83 -0.42 -17.41
C ARG A 45 7.04 0.04 -16.58
N VAL A 46 6.93 1.22 -15.96
CA VAL A 46 7.93 1.76 -15.03
C VAL A 46 7.28 1.98 -13.66
N VAL A 47 7.76 1.25 -12.65
CA VAL A 47 7.23 1.31 -11.28
C VAL A 47 8.25 1.95 -10.34
N MET A 48 7.79 2.84 -9.47
CA MET A 48 8.61 3.38 -8.38
C MET A 48 8.10 2.87 -7.04
N VAL A 49 8.98 2.32 -6.20
CA VAL A 49 8.63 1.78 -4.89
C VAL A 49 9.34 2.56 -3.79
N PHE A 50 8.56 3.06 -2.84
CA PHE A 50 9.06 3.71 -1.63
C PHE A 50 8.89 2.80 -0.42
N GLY A 51 9.83 2.88 0.53
CA GLY A 51 9.75 2.10 1.77
C GLY A 51 10.07 0.61 1.60
N ALA A 52 10.80 0.24 0.54
CA ALA A 52 11.13 -1.14 0.18
C ALA A 52 11.89 -1.96 1.25
N THR A 53 12.40 -1.31 2.31
CA THR A 53 13.07 -1.96 3.44
C THR A 53 12.15 -2.24 4.64
N GLY A 54 10.92 -1.72 4.62
CA GLY A 54 9.89 -1.99 5.63
C GLY A 54 9.05 -3.21 5.27
N SER A 55 8.29 -3.74 6.23
CA SER A 55 7.48 -4.96 6.03
C SER A 55 6.46 -4.85 4.89
N VAL A 56 5.84 -3.67 4.74
CA VAL A 56 4.88 -3.40 3.66
C VAL A 56 5.61 -3.25 2.33
N GLY A 57 6.56 -2.30 2.25
CA GLY A 57 7.27 -2.00 1.02
C GLY A 57 8.11 -3.16 0.48
N ASP A 58 8.62 -4.07 1.32
CA ASP A 58 9.28 -5.31 0.87
C ASP A 58 8.31 -6.19 0.07
N GLY A 59 7.05 -6.27 0.50
CA GLY A 59 5.98 -6.95 -0.22
C GLY A 59 5.63 -6.27 -1.54
N LEU A 60 5.54 -4.93 -1.54
CA LEU A 60 5.29 -4.14 -2.76
C LEU A 60 6.41 -4.33 -3.79
N LEU A 61 7.68 -4.26 -3.34
CA LEU A 61 8.84 -4.51 -4.18
C LEU A 61 8.82 -5.94 -4.73
N LYS A 62 8.49 -6.93 -3.89
CA LYS A 62 8.38 -8.33 -4.33
C LYS A 62 7.29 -8.52 -5.39
N ALA A 63 6.17 -7.82 -5.27
CA ALA A 63 5.11 -7.84 -6.28
C ALA A 63 5.58 -7.23 -7.61
N ALA A 64 6.18 -6.04 -7.57
CA ALA A 64 6.71 -5.36 -8.77
C ALA A 64 7.79 -6.19 -9.47
N MET A 65 8.71 -6.81 -8.72
CA MET A 65 9.74 -7.68 -9.29
C MET A 65 9.17 -8.95 -9.95
N ALA A 66 8.03 -9.45 -9.45
CA ALA A 66 7.38 -10.65 -9.95
C ALA A 66 6.45 -10.39 -11.15
N ASP A 67 6.06 -9.15 -11.40
CA ASP A 67 5.17 -8.80 -12.51
C ASP A 67 5.97 -8.70 -13.83
N PRO A 68 5.65 -9.51 -14.86
CA PRO A 68 6.34 -9.46 -16.14
C PRO A 68 6.05 -8.21 -17.00
N ALA A 69 4.98 -7.45 -16.71
CA ALA A 69 4.72 -6.18 -17.37
C ALA A 69 5.56 -5.02 -16.81
N VAL A 70 6.23 -5.24 -15.67
CA VAL A 70 7.14 -4.25 -15.07
C VAL A 70 8.52 -4.41 -15.68
N GLU A 71 8.88 -3.48 -16.57
CA GLU A 71 10.16 -3.46 -17.29
C GLU A 71 11.27 -2.84 -16.42
N LYS A 72 10.94 -1.81 -15.66
CA LYS A 72 11.90 -1.07 -14.82
C LYS A 72 11.29 -0.74 -13.46
N ILE A 73 12.10 -0.88 -12.41
CA ILE A 73 11.75 -0.55 -11.04
C ILE A 73 12.75 0.46 -10.49
N TYR A 74 12.26 1.60 -10.03
CA TYR A 74 13.03 2.53 -9.19
C TYR A 74 12.69 2.29 -7.73
N ALA A 75 13.66 1.88 -6.93
CA ALA A 75 13.46 1.69 -5.50
C ALA A 75 14.09 2.86 -4.73
N VAL A 76 13.25 3.75 -4.21
CA VAL A 76 13.70 4.94 -3.48
C VAL A 76 13.76 4.61 -1.99
N THR A 77 14.97 4.67 -1.41
CA THR A 77 15.23 4.20 -0.05
C THR A 77 16.41 4.93 0.58
N ARG A 78 16.47 4.90 1.92
CA ARG A 78 17.63 5.39 2.69
C ARG A 78 18.75 4.37 2.83
N ARG A 79 18.44 3.09 2.60
CA ARG A 79 19.31 1.95 2.93
C ARG A 79 18.98 0.73 2.09
N MET A 80 19.98 -0.12 1.91
CA MET A 80 19.88 -1.38 1.17
C MET A 80 19.18 -2.47 1.98
N SER A 81 18.66 -3.47 1.27
CA SER A 81 18.18 -4.75 1.81
C SER A 81 18.58 -5.88 0.89
N PRO A 82 18.58 -7.14 1.36
CA PRO A 82 18.90 -8.29 0.50
C PRO A 82 18.01 -8.40 -0.76
N ARG A 83 16.74 -7.99 -0.68
CA ARG A 83 15.83 -7.99 -1.84
C ARG A 83 16.22 -6.92 -2.86
N LEU A 84 16.62 -5.73 -2.39
CA LEU A 84 17.11 -4.65 -3.26
C LEU A 84 18.39 -5.08 -3.99
N GLU A 85 19.35 -5.65 -3.26
CA GLU A 85 20.59 -6.18 -3.86
C GLU A 85 20.31 -7.27 -4.89
N ALA A 86 19.41 -8.20 -4.58
CA ALA A 86 19.00 -9.24 -5.52
C ALA A 86 18.32 -8.64 -6.76
N GLY A 87 17.51 -7.61 -6.59
CA GLY A 87 16.86 -6.88 -7.67
C GLY A 87 17.85 -6.19 -8.60
N GLU A 88 18.85 -5.48 -8.06
CA GLU A 88 19.87 -4.78 -8.86
C GLU A 88 20.67 -5.75 -9.74
N ARG A 89 20.99 -6.94 -9.21
CA ARG A 89 21.69 -7.99 -9.98
C ARG A 89 20.91 -8.47 -11.21
N THR A 90 19.59 -8.27 -11.24
CA THR A 90 18.76 -8.59 -12.43
C THR A 90 18.79 -7.50 -13.50
N GLY A 91 19.30 -6.30 -13.18
CA GLY A 91 19.26 -5.12 -14.04
C GLY A 91 17.90 -4.40 -14.11
N ARG A 92 16.81 -5.02 -13.63
CA ARG A 92 15.47 -4.40 -13.65
C ARG A 92 15.22 -3.42 -12.51
N VAL A 93 15.89 -3.58 -11.37
CA VAL A 93 15.79 -2.66 -10.23
C VAL A 93 16.96 -1.70 -10.24
N GLN A 94 16.69 -0.41 -10.10
CA GLN A 94 17.68 0.63 -9.83
C GLN A 94 17.36 1.23 -8.47
N VAL A 95 18.33 1.15 -7.55
CA VAL A 95 18.17 1.75 -6.22
C VAL A 95 18.57 3.21 -6.26
N ILE A 96 17.70 4.07 -5.75
CA ILE A 96 17.94 5.49 -5.57
C ILE A 96 18.10 5.73 -4.08
N GLN A 97 19.31 6.12 -3.66
CA GLN A 97 19.57 6.50 -2.28
C GLN A 97 19.08 7.93 -2.02
N GLN A 98 17.96 8.04 -1.32
CA GLN A 98 17.32 9.30 -0.98
C GLN A 98 17.25 9.45 0.53
N GLN A 99 17.79 10.55 1.06
CA GLN A 99 17.76 10.85 2.50
C GLN A 99 16.62 11.83 2.84
N ASP A 100 16.40 12.82 1.99
CA ASP A 100 15.33 13.81 2.13
C ASP A 100 14.17 13.46 1.20
N PHE A 101 13.00 13.15 1.76
CA PHE A 101 11.80 12.79 0.99
C PHE A 101 10.89 14.01 0.74
N THR A 102 11.41 15.23 0.92
CA THR A 102 10.76 16.48 0.56
C THR A 102 11.38 17.18 -0.65
N ASP A 103 12.52 16.67 -1.15
CA ASP A 103 13.21 17.18 -2.34
C ASP A 103 13.57 16.03 -3.27
N TYR A 104 13.12 16.09 -4.53
CA TYR A 104 13.36 15.10 -5.57
C TYR A 104 13.98 15.73 -6.82
N ALA A 105 14.55 16.93 -6.71
CA ALA A 105 15.17 17.63 -7.85
C ALA A 105 16.29 16.80 -8.51
N ASN A 106 16.97 15.95 -7.73
CA ASN A 106 18.03 15.06 -8.19
C ASN A 106 17.57 13.85 -9.00
N ILE A 107 16.26 13.58 -9.09
CA ILE A 107 15.70 12.41 -9.80
C ILE A 107 14.55 12.78 -10.75
N ALA A 108 14.55 14.01 -11.26
CA ALA A 108 13.48 14.52 -12.13
C ALA A 108 13.29 13.68 -13.40
N GLU A 109 14.36 13.11 -13.96
CA GLU A 109 14.31 12.23 -15.14
C GLU A 109 13.59 10.92 -14.81
N GLU A 110 13.90 10.30 -13.67
CA GLU A 110 13.22 9.10 -13.20
C GLU A 110 11.74 9.37 -12.91
N LEU A 111 11.42 10.49 -12.24
CA LEU A 111 10.03 10.90 -12.01
C LEU A 111 9.24 11.05 -13.31
N ALA A 112 9.85 11.66 -14.34
CA ALA A 112 9.22 11.83 -15.64
C ALA A 112 8.93 10.50 -16.35
N ALA A 113 9.70 9.44 -16.07
CA ALA A 113 9.54 8.12 -16.70
C ALA A 113 8.53 7.20 -16.00
N VAL A 114 8.25 7.41 -14.70
CA VAL A 114 7.42 6.51 -13.89
C VAL A 114 5.95 6.57 -14.30
N ASN A 115 5.31 5.40 -14.38
CA ASN A 115 3.87 5.25 -14.58
C ASN A 115 3.14 5.01 -13.26
N THR A 116 3.68 4.14 -12.41
CA THR A 116 2.99 3.70 -11.18
C THR A 116 3.91 3.82 -9.98
N VAL A 117 3.40 4.41 -8.89
CA VAL A 117 4.11 4.60 -7.63
C VAL A 117 3.45 3.76 -6.54
N LEU A 118 4.25 2.92 -5.90
CA LEU A 118 3.88 2.09 -4.76
C LEU A 118 4.51 2.68 -3.49
N TRP A 119 3.73 3.48 -2.77
CA TRP A 119 4.17 4.19 -1.57
C TRP A 119 3.91 3.35 -0.31
N GLY A 120 4.89 2.52 0.04
CA GLY A 120 4.93 1.74 1.28
C GLY A 120 5.73 2.40 2.41
N LEU A 121 6.10 3.68 2.27
CA LEU A 121 6.87 4.41 3.26
C LEU A 121 5.98 4.83 4.43
N GLY A 122 6.37 4.44 5.64
CA GLY A 122 5.71 4.81 6.87
C GLY A 122 6.48 4.33 8.10
N THR A 123 6.05 4.80 9.26
CA THR A 123 6.55 4.36 10.57
C THR A 123 5.38 4.05 11.51
N SER A 124 5.64 3.23 12.54
CA SER A 124 4.70 3.01 13.64
C SER A 124 4.45 4.33 14.38
N SER A 125 3.23 4.57 14.86
CA SER A 125 2.92 5.72 15.73
C SER A 125 3.43 5.51 17.16
N ILE A 126 3.63 4.27 17.58
CA ILE A 126 4.01 3.93 18.96
C ILE A 126 5.41 4.44 19.25
N GLY A 127 5.53 5.31 20.26
CA GLY A 127 6.80 5.86 20.73
C GLY A 127 7.44 6.88 19.80
N MET A 128 6.71 7.37 18.79
CA MET A 128 7.18 8.42 17.89
C MET A 128 6.73 9.81 18.34
N GLU A 129 7.60 10.77 18.09
CA GLU A 129 7.31 12.18 18.24
C GLU A 129 6.22 12.59 17.20
N PRO A 130 5.11 13.23 17.62
CA PRO A 130 4.02 13.68 16.75
C PRO A 130 4.44 14.44 15.48
N GLU A 131 5.34 15.42 15.56
CA GLU A 131 5.78 16.20 14.41
C GLU A 131 6.54 15.35 13.39
N LEU A 132 7.44 14.48 13.84
CA LEU A 132 8.13 13.52 12.98
C LEU A 132 7.15 12.52 12.35
N TYR A 133 6.14 12.07 13.09
CA TYR A 133 5.09 11.21 12.54
C TYR A 133 4.32 11.93 11.42
N ARG A 134 3.90 13.17 11.68
CA ARG A 134 3.21 14.01 10.68
C ARG A 134 4.09 14.27 9.46
N HIS A 135 5.37 14.57 9.66
CA HIS A 135 6.33 14.81 8.58
C HIS A 135 6.44 13.61 7.63
N ILE A 136 6.55 12.40 8.19
CA ILE A 136 6.65 11.15 7.42
C ILE A 136 5.35 10.82 6.68
N HIS A 137 4.20 10.98 7.34
CA HIS A 137 2.90 10.50 6.82
C HIS A 137 2.10 11.54 6.05
N VAL A 138 2.48 12.82 6.12
CA VAL A 138 1.78 13.92 5.44
C VAL A 138 2.72 14.67 4.51
N ASP A 139 3.85 15.18 5.02
CA ASP A 139 4.67 16.09 4.24
C ASP A 139 5.42 15.36 3.10
N PHE A 140 5.97 14.18 3.37
CA PHE A 140 6.67 13.37 2.35
C PHE A 140 5.80 13.00 1.13
N PRO A 141 4.61 12.39 1.27
CA PRO A 141 3.81 12.03 0.10
C PRO A 141 3.28 13.27 -0.64
N LEU A 142 2.99 14.38 0.05
CA LEU A 142 2.58 15.63 -0.60
C LEU A 142 3.71 16.25 -1.42
N ALA A 143 4.92 16.34 -0.85
CA ALA A 143 6.09 16.85 -1.56
C ALA A 143 6.44 16.01 -2.79
N PHE A 144 6.29 14.68 -2.70
CA PHE A 144 6.47 13.79 -3.84
C PHE A 144 5.45 14.06 -4.94
N VAL A 145 4.15 14.09 -4.62
CA VAL A 145 3.09 14.28 -5.61
C VAL A 145 3.23 15.65 -6.29
N GLU A 146 3.56 16.70 -5.54
CA GLU A 146 3.82 18.03 -6.08
C GLU A 146 4.94 18.02 -7.13
N GLN A 147 6.09 17.45 -6.79
CA GLN A 147 7.25 17.40 -7.69
C GLN A 147 7.04 16.44 -8.87
N TRP A 148 6.30 15.35 -8.68
CA TRP A 148 5.98 14.43 -9.77
C TRP A 148 5.08 15.10 -10.81
N LEU A 149 4.05 15.84 -10.37
CA LEU A 149 3.16 16.61 -11.25
C LEU A 149 3.87 17.76 -11.98
N ALA A 150 4.96 18.29 -11.40
CA ALA A 150 5.77 19.33 -12.04
C ALA A 150 6.54 18.83 -13.28
N VAL A 151 6.89 17.54 -13.32
CA VAL A 151 7.68 16.96 -14.42
C VAL A 151 6.89 16.01 -15.31
N ARG A 152 5.71 15.55 -14.86
CA ARG A 152 4.88 14.60 -15.60
C ARG A 152 3.39 14.91 -15.46
N GLN A 153 2.70 15.00 -16.59
CA GLN A 153 1.24 15.22 -16.64
C GLN A 153 0.49 14.24 -17.55
N GLN A 154 1.22 13.42 -18.32
CA GLN A 154 0.63 12.48 -19.27
C GLN A 154 0.49 11.09 -18.65
N GLY A 155 -0.75 10.59 -18.66
CA GLY A 155 -1.09 9.25 -18.18
C GLY A 155 -0.54 8.12 -19.08
N PRO A 156 -0.65 6.85 -18.64
CA PRO A 156 -1.18 6.45 -17.34
C PRO A 156 -0.24 6.83 -16.17
N MET A 157 -0.82 7.40 -15.11
CA MET A 157 -0.14 7.75 -13.86
C MET A 157 -0.99 7.29 -12.68
N ALA A 158 -0.41 6.47 -11.79
CA ALA A 158 -1.08 6.00 -10.59
C ALA A 158 -0.20 6.17 -9.35
N PHE A 159 -0.76 6.77 -8.28
CA PHE A 159 -0.12 6.89 -6.97
C PHE A 159 -0.91 6.07 -5.95
N HIS A 160 -0.31 4.98 -5.47
CA HIS A 160 -0.87 4.17 -4.40
C HIS A 160 -0.12 4.41 -3.09
N TYR A 161 -0.83 4.74 -2.02
CA TYR A 161 -0.21 5.01 -0.73
C TYR A 161 -0.98 4.35 0.41
N VAL A 162 -0.23 3.80 1.37
CA VAL A 162 -0.81 3.03 2.48
C VAL A 162 -1.07 3.94 3.67
N THR A 163 -2.34 4.17 3.99
CA THR A 163 -2.78 5.03 5.09
C THR A 163 -3.18 4.21 6.32
N GLY A 164 -3.75 3.02 6.11
CA GLY A 164 -4.11 2.07 7.15
C GLY A 164 -5.54 2.22 7.66
N MET A 165 -6.11 1.12 8.14
CA MET A 165 -7.47 1.01 8.63
C MET A 165 -7.72 1.96 9.82
N GLY A 166 -8.91 2.60 9.83
CA GLY A 166 -9.28 3.59 10.85
C GLY A 166 -8.73 4.99 10.62
N THR A 167 -8.17 5.26 9.43
CA THR A 167 -7.83 6.61 8.98
C THR A 167 -9.09 7.41 8.62
N GLY A 168 -9.12 8.69 8.98
CA GLY A 168 -10.22 9.61 8.67
C GLY A 168 -10.09 10.92 9.43
N GLU A 169 -10.59 12.01 8.88
CA GLU A 169 -10.51 13.35 9.50
C GLU A 169 -11.46 13.55 10.68
N ASP A 170 -12.51 12.73 10.73
CA ASP A 170 -13.50 12.67 11.80
C ASP A 170 -13.06 11.81 13.00
N GLN A 171 -11.88 11.18 12.91
CA GLN A 171 -11.38 10.26 13.93
C GLN A 171 -10.85 11.00 15.15
N SER A 172 -10.95 10.41 16.34
CA SER A 172 -10.48 11.04 17.58
C SER A 172 -8.95 11.09 17.69
N ALA A 173 -8.25 10.12 17.11
CA ALA A 173 -6.80 10.02 17.19
C ALA A 173 -6.10 10.95 16.18
N GLN A 174 -5.15 11.76 16.65
CA GLN A 174 -4.45 12.74 15.79
C GLN A 174 -3.77 12.10 14.57
N TRP A 175 -3.15 10.93 14.75
CA TRP A 175 -2.51 10.19 13.66
C TRP A 175 -3.49 9.84 12.52
N ALA A 176 -4.75 9.54 12.86
CA ALA A 176 -5.79 9.19 11.90
C ALA A 176 -6.31 10.42 11.15
N LYS A 177 -6.40 11.57 11.85
CA LYS A 177 -6.74 12.86 11.25
C LYS A 177 -5.66 13.33 10.27
N ASP A 178 -4.40 13.25 10.66
CA ASP A 178 -3.27 13.69 9.84
C ASP A 178 -3.21 12.91 8.53
N LYS A 179 -3.35 11.58 8.62
CA LYS A 179 -3.41 10.72 7.44
C LYS A 179 -4.67 10.96 6.59
N GLY A 180 -5.83 11.20 7.20
CA GLY A 180 -7.04 11.57 6.47
C GLY A 180 -6.89 12.90 5.72
N SER A 181 -6.19 13.86 6.30
CA SER A 181 -5.88 15.14 5.66
C SER A 181 -4.92 14.97 4.47
N ALA A 182 -3.91 14.09 4.61
CA ALA A 182 -3.05 13.70 3.49
C ALA A 182 -3.85 13.04 2.37
N GLU A 183 -4.78 12.12 2.69
CA GLU A 183 -5.64 11.47 1.70
C GLU A 183 -6.44 12.48 0.88
N ARG A 184 -7.13 13.41 1.55
CA ARG A 184 -7.91 14.46 0.86
C ARG A 184 -7.00 15.32 -0.02
N ARG A 185 -5.88 15.82 0.52
CA ARG A 185 -4.99 16.74 -0.21
C ARG A 185 -4.40 16.11 -1.46
N ILE A 186 -3.99 14.83 -1.40
CA ILE A 186 -3.46 14.12 -2.57
C ILE A 186 -4.57 13.93 -3.62
N ALA A 187 -5.79 13.60 -3.22
CA ALA A 187 -6.92 13.52 -4.13
C ALA A 187 -7.26 14.88 -4.78
N GLU A 188 -7.15 15.98 -4.02
CA GLU A 188 -7.31 17.35 -4.55
C GLU A 188 -6.23 17.71 -5.56
N MET A 189 -4.95 17.43 -5.25
CA MET A 189 -3.82 17.67 -6.17
C MET A 189 -3.94 16.85 -7.46
N SER A 190 -4.53 15.67 -7.38
CA SER A 190 -4.72 14.78 -8.54
C SER A 190 -5.87 15.25 -9.45
N ARG A 191 -6.82 16.03 -8.94
CA ARG A 191 -8.03 16.46 -9.67
C ARG A 191 -7.68 17.33 -10.87
N GLY A 192 -8.18 16.95 -12.04
CA GLY A 192 -7.95 17.69 -13.29
C GLY A 192 -6.54 17.47 -13.89
N THR A 193 -5.76 16.55 -13.34
CA THR A 193 -4.47 16.13 -13.87
C THR A 193 -4.57 14.71 -14.48
N GLY A 194 -3.49 14.22 -15.10
CA GLY A 194 -3.39 12.82 -15.54
C GLY A 194 -3.16 11.82 -14.40
N LEU A 195 -3.00 12.27 -13.15
CA LEU A 195 -2.72 11.43 -11.99
C LEU A 195 -3.99 10.83 -11.39
N ARG A 196 -3.96 9.51 -11.17
CA ARG A 196 -4.95 8.79 -10.34
C ARG A 196 -4.33 8.44 -8.98
N SER A 197 -4.94 8.88 -7.89
CA SER A 197 -4.47 8.57 -6.53
C SER A 197 -5.37 7.55 -5.84
N PHE A 198 -4.80 6.63 -5.07
CA PHE A 198 -5.55 5.59 -4.34
C PHE A 198 -4.99 5.39 -2.93
N GLY A 199 -5.83 5.63 -1.92
CA GLY A 199 -5.47 5.45 -0.51
C GLY A 199 -5.83 4.05 -0.02
N HIS A 200 -4.84 3.27 0.42
CA HIS A 200 -5.05 1.90 0.90
C HIS A 200 -5.21 1.89 2.42
N ARG A 201 -6.45 1.69 2.89
CA ARG A 201 -6.83 1.57 4.30
C ARG A 201 -6.77 0.11 4.76
N SER A 202 -5.69 -0.57 4.41
CA SER A 202 -5.47 -1.98 4.75
C SER A 202 -5.47 -2.20 6.27
N GLY A 203 -5.95 -3.37 6.68
CA GLY A 203 -5.92 -3.82 8.07
C GLY A 203 -4.51 -4.26 8.45
N TRP A 204 -4.34 -5.55 8.69
CA TRP A 204 -3.01 -6.10 8.91
C TRP A 204 -2.37 -6.53 7.59
N ILE A 205 -1.26 -5.89 7.25
CA ILE A 205 -0.42 -6.29 6.12
C ILE A 205 0.61 -7.33 6.63
N MET A 206 0.41 -8.58 6.25
CA MET A 206 1.32 -9.67 6.58
C MET A 206 2.65 -9.49 5.82
N PRO A 207 3.81 -9.55 6.51
CA PRO A 207 5.12 -9.49 5.85
C PRO A 207 5.31 -10.61 4.82
N THR A 208 6.32 -10.45 3.97
CA THR A 208 6.80 -11.53 3.11
C THR A 208 7.25 -12.74 3.94
N ALA A 209 7.19 -13.94 3.36
CA ALA A 209 7.49 -15.19 4.06
C ALA A 209 8.89 -15.18 4.72
N GLU A 210 9.84 -14.52 4.08
CA GLU A 210 11.22 -14.32 4.53
C GLU A 210 11.31 -13.52 5.85
N ASN A 211 10.29 -12.72 6.16
CA ASN A 211 10.20 -11.85 7.33
C ASN A 211 9.07 -12.25 8.30
N ALA A 212 8.34 -13.33 7.99
CA ALA A 212 7.21 -13.80 8.79
C ALA A 212 7.64 -14.86 9.80
N ASN A 213 6.94 -14.92 10.95
CA ASN A 213 7.13 -15.95 11.96
C ASN A 213 5.83 -16.73 12.22
N ALA A 214 5.92 -17.84 12.96
CA ALA A 214 4.78 -18.73 13.22
C ALA A 214 3.57 -18.01 13.86
N GLY A 215 3.81 -17.04 14.74
CA GLY A 215 2.75 -16.24 15.36
C GLY A 215 2.01 -15.37 14.34
N MET A 216 2.73 -14.83 13.35
CA MET A 216 2.12 -14.07 12.26
C MET A 216 1.23 -14.96 11.38
N TYR A 217 1.66 -16.18 11.07
CA TYR A 217 0.85 -17.14 10.31
C TYR A 217 -0.40 -17.57 11.08
N LEU A 218 -0.28 -17.82 12.38
CA LEU A 218 -1.45 -18.10 13.22
C LEU A 218 -2.44 -16.93 13.20
N GLY A 219 -1.93 -15.70 13.34
CA GLY A 219 -2.77 -14.51 13.27
C GLY A 219 -3.45 -14.34 11.90
N GLU A 220 -2.76 -14.62 10.79
CA GLU A 220 -3.37 -14.63 9.45
C GLU A 220 -4.57 -15.57 9.41
N ILE A 221 -4.40 -16.82 9.87
CA ILE A 221 -5.48 -17.82 9.89
C ILE A 221 -6.69 -17.31 10.69
N LEU A 222 -6.43 -16.70 11.85
CA LEU A 222 -7.48 -16.24 12.75
C LEU A 222 -8.26 -15.02 12.26
N LEU A 223 -7.66 -14.16 11.43
CA LEU A 223 -8.23 -12.88 11.02
C LEU A 223 -8.65 -12.84 9.54
N LYS A 224 -8.28 -13.87 8.76
CA LYS A 224 -8.65 -14.02 7.35
C LYS A 224 -10.17 -14.11 7.11
N PRO A 225 -11.00 -14.79 7.95
CA PRO A 225 -12.45 -14.86 7.72
C PRO A 225 -13.16 -13.50 7.64
N GLY A 226 -12.65 -12.49 8.35
CA GLY A 226 -13.18 -11.13 8.31
C GLY A 226 -12.49 -10.22 7.31
N HIS A 227 -11.69 -10.76 6.39
CA HIS A 227 -10.92 -9.97 5.43
C HIS A 227 -10.00 -8.93 6.09
N LEU A 228 -9.49 -9.18 7.29
CA LEU A 228 -8.67 -8.22 8.04
C LEU A 228 -7.16 -8.35 7.76
N VAL A 229 -6.76 -9.33 6.95
CA VAL A 229 -5.36 -9.60 6.62
C VAL A 229 -5.16 -9.65 5.11
N ILE A 230 -4.16 -8.93 4.63
CA ILE A 230 -3.65 -9.04 3.26
C ILE A 230 -2.13 -9.27 3.32
N ARG A 231 -1.59 -10.13 2.45
CA ARG A 231 -0.14 -10.29 2.33
C ARG A 231 0.47 -9.11 1.60
N GLY A 232 1.65 -8.65 2.01
CA GLY A 232 2.30 -7.50 1.37
C GLY A 232 2.51 -7.66 -0.14
N ILE A 233 2.78 -8.89 -0.61
CA ILE A 233 2.85 -9.20 -2.04
C ILE A 233 1.48 -9.06 -2.74
N ASP A 234 0.39 -9.46 -2.08
CA ASP A 234 -0.95 -9.34 -2.65
C ASP A 234 -1.44 -7.89 -2.63
N LEU A 235 -1.04 -7.09 -1.62
CA LEU A 235 -1.27 -5.65 -1.65
C LEU A 235 -0.59 -4.99 -2.86
N GLY A 236 0.67 -5.35 -3.13
CA GLY A 236 1.37 -4.86 -4.33
C GLY A 236 0.72 -5.29 -5.63
N ARG A 237 0.24 -6.55 -5.70
CA ARG A 237 -0.53 -7.05 -6.87
C ARG A 237 -1.84 -6.30 -7.06
N ALA A 238 -2.56 -6.00 -5.98
CA ALA A 238 -3.78 -5.21 -6.03
C ALA A 238 -3.51 -3.80 -6.58
N MET A 239 -2.44 -3.14 -6.11
CA MET A 239 -2.02 -1.83 -6.62
C MET A 239 -1.71 -1.87 -8.12
N LEU A 240 -0.94 -2.86 -8.58
CA LEU A 240 -0.62 -3.04 -10.00
C LEU A 240 -1.87 -3.32 -10.84
N GLU A 241 -2.81 -4.13 -10.33
CA GLU A 241 -4.06 -4.41 -11.04
C GLU A 241 -4.94 -3.17 -11.17
N ILE A 242 -5.12 -2.39 -10.08
CA ILE A 242 -5.84 -1.12 -10.11
C ILE A 242 -5.16 -0.12 -11.05
N SER A 243 -3.82 -0.10 -11.08
CA SER A 243 -3.06 0.74 -12.02
C SER A 243 -3.36 0.39 -13.47
N ALA A 244 -3.41 -0.90 -13.81
CA ALA A 244 -3.70 -1.39 -15.16
C ALA A 244 -5.13 -1.09 -15.62
N ARG A 245 -6.10 -1.06 -14.70
CA ARG A 245 -7.51 -0.77 -14.96
C ARG A 245 -7.77 0.75 -14.91
N THR A 246 -7.38 1.44 -15.98
CA THR A 246 -7.28 2.92 -16.00
C THR A 246 -8.59 3.65 -15.71
N ASP A 247 -9.73 3.06 -16.11
CA ASP A 247 -11.04 3.71 -16.10
C ASP A 247 -12.01 3.13 -15.07
N GLU A 248 -11.56 2.16 -14.26
CA GLU A 248 -12.46 1.40 -13.38
C GLU A 248 -12.72 2.09 -12.04
N LEU A 249 -11.67 2.65 -11.43
CA LEU A 249 -11.77 3.38 -10.17
C LEU A 249 -11.47 4.86 -10.38
N ALA A 250 -12.29 5.70 -9.75
CA ALA A 250 -12.06 7.13 -9.74
C ALA A 250 -10.78 7.50 -8.97
N SER A 251 -10.11 8.57 -9.41
CA SER A 251 -9.01 9.16 -8.64
C SER A 251 -9.52 9.64 -7.27
N GLY A 252 -8.80 9.32 -6.22
CA GLY A 252 -9.18 9.57 -4.83
C GLY A 252 -9.93 8.42 -4.16
N SER A 253 -10.19 7.31 -4.85
CA SER A 253 -10.79 6.13 -4.25
C SER A 253 -9.99 5.60 -3.06
N LEU A 254 -10.73 5.22 -2.02
CA LEU A 254 -10.19 4.60 -0.81
C LEU A 254 -10.42 3.10 -0.89
N ILE A 255 -9.33 2.34 -0.82
CA ILE A 255 -9.32 0.89 -1.00
C ILE A 255 -9.21 0.26 0.37
N ASP A 256 -10.26 -0.45 0.79
CA ASP A 256 -10.20 -1.19 2.05
C ASP A 256 -9.52 -2.56 1.87
N ASN A 257 -9.45 -3.33 2.96
CA ASN A 257 -8.71 -4.58 2.94
C ASN A 257 -9.38 -5.68 2.11
N LYS A 258 -10.71 -5.71 2.03
CA LYS A 258 -11.43 -6.66 1.16
C LYS A 258 -11.30 -6.25 -0.30
N ASP A 259 -11.43 -4.96 -0.60
CA ASP A 259 -11.22 -4.44 -1.96
C ASP A 259 -9.84 -4.87 -2.49
N ALA A 260 -8.78 -4.64 -1.70
CA ALA A 260 -7.43 -5.02 -2.07
C ALA A 260 -7.27 -6.55 -2.24
N ILE A 261 -7.94 -7.37 -1.42
CA ILE A 261 -7.94 -8.84 -1.58
C ILE A 261 -8.57 -9.25 -2.92
N ASP A 262 -9.67 -8.62 -3.30
CA ASP A 262 -10.41 -8.92 -4.53
C ASP A 262 -9.61 -8.49 -5.77
N TYR A 263 -9.02 -7.28 -5.76
CA TYR A 263 -8.10 -6.85 -6.83
C TYR A 263 -6.84 -7.74 -6.92
N ALA A 264 -6.31 -8.20 -5.80
CA ALA A 264 -5.21 -9.18 -5.82
C ALA A 264 -5.66 -10.52 -6.43
N ALA A 265 -6.91 -10.95 -6.21
CA ALA A 265 -7.47 -12.12 -6.86
C ALA A 265 -7.65 -11.91 -8.37
N ALA A 266 -8.11 -10.73 -8.80
CA ALA A 266 -8.25 -10.39 -10.21
C ALA A 266 -6.89 -10.37 -10.92
N TYR A 267 -5.85 -9.83 -10.27
CA TYR A 267 -4.46 -9.92 -10.74
C TYR A 267 -4.02 -11.36 -10.97
N ARG A 268 -4.22 -12.23 -9.97
CA ARG A 268 -3.82 -13.64 -10.02
C ARG A 268 -4.54 -14.39 -11.14
N ALA A 269 -5.84 -14.17 -11.27
CA ALA A 269 -6.64 -14.74 -12.36
C ALA A 269 -6.13 -14.28 -13.73
N TYR A 270 -5.82 -12.99 -13.90
CA TYR A 270 -5.27 -12.45 -15.15
C TYR A 270 -3.88 -13.01 -15.49
N ARG A 271 -3.03 -13.20 -14.47
CA ARG A 271 -1.66 -13.73 -14.64
C ARG A 271 -1.58 -15.26 -14.66
N GLY A 272 -2.67 -15.97 -14.35
CA GLY A 272 -2.71 -17.43 -14.29
C GLY A 272 -1.88 -18.03 -13.15
N ILE A 273 -1.88 -17.40 -11.96
CA ILE A 273 -1.11 -17.83 -10.78
C ILE A 273 -1.97 -18.01 -9.52
#